data_AF-S9QX56-F1
#
_entry.id   AF-S9QX56-F1
#
_cell.length_a   1.000
_cell.length_b   1.000
_cell.length_c   1.000
_cell.angle_alpha   90.00
_cell.angle_beta   90.00
_cell.angle_gamma   90.00
#
_symmetry.space_group_name_H-M   'P 1'
#
loop_
_entity.id
_entity.type
_entity.pdbx_description
1 polymer ?
#
loop_
_entity_poly.entity_id
_entity_poly.type
_entity_poly.pdbx_seq_one_letter_code
_entity_poly.pdbx_strand_id
1 'polypeptide(L)'
;MWVSCPPQTAAWAGLAAAGGLKADDMTAAAHAEAARLRRDGADLVIGLCHTGIGPDTGEPGAEDAALPLAARAGLDVLVLGHSHRVFPGPGWEGMAGVDAQAGTLWGRPAVQPGFHGSHVGVIDLDLVRQAEGWRLAGHAVQAVPVPPDLPPDPGVEAVARPRHLRLLERLERVVGQAERPLSSHFALVRPDPVLAFVAEAQREAAQAILDGRPESELPLLSAVAPFRTGGRGGPFNYVDIAPGPVRLREAAGLYIHLNTLCILEMSGAALRERLEQSAAVFHRLCPGETDQPLIDRRWPAWQFEVIHGLSWRIDLSREAATDPEGRARPGGGGRIRDLRHAGRPVGDDDRFLVATSSHRAATAGKGGRLVCAAPAAIRDLVIARLGRVPAGRESRADWDFVPMPGTAAWFDSGPGALAHLGAGAKAEGQAGESGRIEPIGPAPGGFHRFRLRL
;
A
#
# COMPACT_ATOMS: atom_id res chain seq x y z
N MET A 1 -18.17 -23.72 8.44
CA MET A 1 -17.50 -22.51 7.91
C MET A 1 -16.08 -22.51 8.42
N TRP A 2 -15.10 -22.26 7.56
CA TRP A 2 -13.69 -22.13 7.94
C TRP A 2 -13.20 -20.71 7.62
N VAL A 3 -12.25 -20.19 8.40
CA VAL A 3 -11.69 -18.84 8.25
C VAL A 3 -10.18 -18.90 8.02
N SER A 4 -9.67 -18.14 7.06
CA SER A 4 -8.22 -18.03 6.79
C SER A 4 -7.74 -16.62 6.59
N CYS A 5 -6.43 -16.42 6.74
CA CYS A 5 -5.73 -15.19 6.42
C CYS A 5 -4.34 -15.50 5.85
N PRO A 6 -3.69 -14.55 5.15
CA PRO A 6 -2.40 -14.81 4.53
C PRO A 6 -1.39 -15.15 5.62
N PRO A 7 -0.49 -16.12 5.42
CA PRO A 7 0.46 -16.53 6.46
C PRO A 7 1.36 -15.39 6.96
N GLN A 8 1.56 -14.39 6.10
CA GLN A 8 2.27 -13.14 6.38
C GLN A 8 1.60 -12.30 7.48
N THR A 9 0.33 -12.53 7.82
CA THR A 9 -0.40 -11.82 8.89
C THR A 9 0.35 -11.88 10.23
N ALA A 10 0.93 -13.04 10.56
CA ALA A 10 1.72 -13.20 11.77
C ALA A 10 2.98 -12.31 11.77
N ALA A 11 3.58 -12.09 10.59
CA ALA A 11 4.72 -11.19 10.42
C ALA A 11 4.28 -9.70 10.42
N TRP A 12 3.23 -9.35 9.68
CA TRP A 12 2.71 -7.98 9.59
C TRP A 12 2.25 -7.43 10.94
N ALA A 13 1.60 -8.27 11.74
CA ALA A 13 1.11 -7.93 13.07
C ALA A 13 2.20 -8.00 14.17
N GLY A 14 3.44 -8.38 13.81
CA GLY A 14 4.53 -8.56 14.78
C GLY A 14 4.33 -9.72 15.75
N LEU A 15 3.31 -10.56 15.54
CA LEU A 15 2.92 -11.67 16.41
C LEU A 15 3.89 -12.86 16.33
N ALA A 16 4.60 -13.00 15.21
CA ALA A 16 5.65 -13.99 15.04
C ALA A 16 6.86 -13.73 15.97
N ALA A 17 7.19 -12.46 16.23
CA ALA A 17 8.32 -12.07 17.09
C ALA A 17 8.04 -12.29 18.59
N ALA A 18 6.76 -12.41 18.98
CA ALA A 18 6.32 -12.61 20.36
C ALA A 18 6.15 -14.09 20.76
N GLY A 19 6.57 -15.04 19.90
CA GLY A 19 6.52 -16.49 20.18
C GLY A 19 5.12 -17.11 20.25
N GLY A 20 4.06 -16.39 19.84
CA GLY A 20 2.69 -16.78 20.16
C GLY A 20 1.88 -17.47 19.05
N LEU A 21 2.19 -17.24 17.78
CA LEU A 21 1.33 -17.70 16.67
C LEU A 21 2.15 -18.03 15.41
N LYS A 22 1.92 -19.22 14.85
CA LYS A 22 2.40 -19.64 13.54
C LYS A 22 1.22 -19.74 12.59
N ALA A 23 1.36 -19.17 11.40
CA ALA A 23 0.41 -19.39 10.31
C ALA A 23 0.96 -20.47 9.39
N ASP A 24 0.20 -21.55 9.22
CA ASP A 24 0.51 -22.60 8.26
C ASP A 24 0.03 -22.20 6.84
N ASP A 25 0.43 -22.97 5.84
CA ASP A 25 -0.04 -22.77 4.46
C ASP A 25 -1.57 -22.84 4.39
N MET A 26 -2.19 -21.80 3.80
CA MET A 26 -3.65 -21.71 3.75
C MET A 26 -4.28 -22.88 3.00
N THR A 27 -3.68 -23.32 1.90
CA THR A 27 -4.27 -24.37 1.04
C THR A 27 -4.24 -25.72 1.76
N ALA A 28 -3.12 -26.06 2.37
CA ALA A 28 -2.97 -27.29 3.16
C ALA A 28 -3.88 -27.28 4.39
N ALA A 29 -3.93 -26.17 5.13
CA ALA A 29 -4.80 -26.04 6.30
C ALA A 29 -6.29 -26.13 5.92
N ALA A 30 -6.69 -25.45 4.84
CA ALA A 30 -8.07 -25.52 4.32
C ALA A 30 -8.45 -26.94 3.91
N HIS A 31 -7.55 -27.66 3.24
CA HIS A 31 -7.78 -29.04 2.82
C HIS A 31 -8.02 -29.96 4.01
N ALA A 32 -7.14 -29.91 5.01
CA ALA A 32 -7.25 -30.72 6.21
C ALA A 32 -8.58 -30.44 6.96
N GLU A 33 -8.95 -29.17 7.05
CA GLU A 33 -10.15 -28.77 7.79
C GLU A 33 -11.44 -29.02 7.03
N ALA A 34 -11.46 -28.84 5.70
CA ALA A 34 -12.58 -29.26 4.86
C ALA A 34 -12.82 -30.77 4.97
N ALA A 35 -11.75 -31.58 4.96
CA ALA A 35 -11.85 -33.02 5.15
C ALA A 35 -12.39 -33.37 6.56
N ARG A 36 -11.98 -32.65 7.60
CA ARG A 36 -12.52 -32.82 8.96
C ARG A 36 -14.00 -32.49 9.04
N LEU A 37 -14.41 -31.33 8.52
CA LEU A 37 -15.81 -30.89 8.49
C LEU A 37 -16.71 -31.88 7.75
N ARG A 38 -16.25 -32.45 6.63
CA ARG A 38 -16.99 -33.50 5.92
C ARG A 38 -17.14 -34.78 6.73
N ARG A 39 -16.09 -35.21 7.45
CA ARG A 39 -16.19 -36.36 8.39
C ARG A 39 -17.18 -36.09 9.53
N ASP A 40 -17.30 -34.84 9.96
CA ASP A 40 -18.27 -34.42 10.98
C ASP A 40 -19.71 -34.27 10.41
N GLY A 41 -19.93 -34.58 9.14
CA GLY A 41 -21.25 -34.59 8.50
C GLY A 41 -21.61 -33.34 7.71
N ALA A 42 -20.65 -32.46 7.39
CA ALA A 42 -20.91 -31.33 6.52
C ALA A 42 -21.07 -31.76 5.05
N ASP A 43 -22.26 -31.50 4.51
CA ASP A 43 -22.57 -31.69 3.09
C ASP A 43 -21.83 -30.66 2.20
N LEU A 44 -21.75 -29.42 2.67
CA LEU A 44 -21.12 -28.29 2.00
C LEU A 44 -20.10 -27.62 2.90
N VAL A 45 -18.96 -27.25 2.32
CA VAL A 45 -17.89 -26.51 3.01
C VAL A 45 -17.69 -25.15 2.37
N ILE A 46 -18.05 -24.10 3.10
CA ILE A 46 -17.86 -22.69 2.71
C ILE A 46 -16.59 -22.16 3.38
N GLY A 47 -15.66 -21.67 2.56
CA GLY A 47 -14.44 -21.00 3.01
C GLY A 47 -14.61 -19.48 3.06
N LEU A 48 -14.41 -18.89 4.23
CA LEU A 48 -14.23 -17.46 4.41
C LEU A 48 -12.73 -17.16 4.40
N CYS A 49 -12.19 -16.86 3.24
CA CYS A 49 -10.75 -16.77 3.02
C CYS A 49 -10.31 -15.32 2.88
N HIS A 50 -9.59 -14.78 3.86
CA HIS A 50 -8.99 -13.46 3.73
C HIS A 50 -7.74 -13.56 2.85
N THR A 51 -7.93 -13.63 1.54
CA THR A 51 -6.86 -13.74 0.54
C THR A 51 -7.38 -13.21 -0.80
N GLY A 52 -6.50 -12.68 -1.64
CA GLY A 52 -6.86 -12.25 -2.98
C GLY A 52 -6.78 -13.36 -4.03
N ILE A 53 -7.16 -13.00 -5.26
CA ILE A 53 -7.04 -13.84 -6.44
C ILE A 53 -5.71 -13.51 -7.13
N GLY A 54 -4.76 -14.44 -7.00
CA GLY A 54 -3.43 -14.37 -7.60
C GLY A 54 -3.11 -15.64 -8.38
N PRO A 55 -2.04 -15.63 -9.20
CA PRO A 55 -1.62 -16.79 -9.95
C PRO A 55 -1.22 -17.92 -9.00
N ASP A 56 -1.60 -19.15 -9.36
CA ASP A 56 -1.13 -20.34 -8.64
C ASP A 56 0.31 -20.66 -9.04
N THR A 57 1.25 -20.35 -8.15
CA THR A 57 2.68 -20.60 -8.37
C THR A 57 3.10 -22.01 -7.95
N GLY A 58 2.22 -22.78 -7.31
CA GLY A 58 2.57 -24.07 -6.69
C GLY A 58 3.40 -23.98 -5.42
N GLU A 59 3.84 -22.77 -5.03
CA GLU A 59 4.65 -22.55 -3.83
C GLU A 59 3.76 -22.39 -2.59
N PRO A 60 4.15 -22.95 -1.43
CA PRO A 60 3.43 -22.76 -0.19
C PRO A 60 3.54 -21.32 0.30
N GLY A 61 2.54 -20.86 1.06
CA GLY A 61 2.58 -19.55 1.70
C GLY A 61 2.24 -18.37 0.79
N ALA A 62 1.58 -18.61 -0.35
CA ALA A 62 1.11 -17.55 -1.22
C ALA A 62 0.16 -16.58 -0.49
N GLU A 63 0.34 -15.27 -0.69
CA GLU A 63 -0.50 -14.21 -0.12
C GLU A 63 -1.90 -14.21 -0.75
N ASP A 64 -1.94 -14.30 -2.09
CA ASP A 64 -3.15 -14.34 -2.92
C ASP A 64 -3.40 -15.77 -3.43
N ALA A 65 -3.99 -16.60 -2.57
CA ALA A 65 -4.14 -18.05 -2.73
C ALA A 65 -5.57 -18.49 -3.11
N ALA A 66 -6.45 -17.60 -3.59
CA ALA A 66 -7.82 -17.99 -3.90
C ALA A 66 -7.92 -19.10 -4.97
N LEU A 67 -7.09 -19.06 -6.02
CA LEU A 67 -7.05 -20.10 -7.06
C LEU A 67 -6.63 -21.48 -6.52
N PRO A 68 -5.50 -21.63 -5.81
CA PRO A 68 -5.12 -22.93 -5.26
C PRO A 68 -6.10 -23.44 -4.18
N LEU A 69 -6.70 -22.55 -3.39
CA LEU A 69 -7.79 -22.92 -2.47
C LEU A 69 -8.98 -23.52 -3.22
N ALA A 70 -9.47 -22.86 -4.26
CA ALA A 70 -10.60 -23.35 -5.05
C ALA A 70 -10.31 -24.69 -5.74
N ALA A 71 -9.06 -24.88 -6.21
CA ALA A 71 -8.66 -26.10 -6.90
C ALA A 71 -8.44 -27.30 -5.96
N ARG A 72 -7.84 -27.09 -4.78
CA ARG A 72 -7.25 -28.18 -3.98
C ARG A 72 -7.77 -28.30 -2.55
N ALA A 73 -8.40 -27.27 -1.99
CA ALA A 73 -8.81 -27.30 -0.59
C ALA A 73 -10.11 -28.10 -0.33
N GLY A 74 -10.83 -28.54 -1.38
CA GLY A 74 -12.09 -29.28 -1.20
C GLY A 74 -13.26 -28.43 -0.71
N LEU A 75 -13.15 -27.10 -0.88
CA LEU A 75 -14.20 -26.13 -0.60
C LEU A 75 -15.26 -26.13 -1.71
N ASP A 76 -16.51 -25.88 -1.34
CA ASP A 76 -17.62 -25.75 -2.29
C ASP A 76 -17.86 -24.30 -2.71
N VAL A 77 -17.62 -23.35 -1.81
CA VAL A 77 -17.86 -21.91 -2.02
C VAL A 77 -16.75 -21.11 -1.33
N LEU A 78 -16.34 -20.00 -1.95
CA LEU A 78 -15.31 -19.11 -1.43
C LEU A 78 -15.83 -17.68 -1.24
N VAL A 79 -15.63 -17.12 -0.05
CA VAL A 79 -15.82 -15.69 0.23
C VAL A 79 -14.46 -15.10 0.51
N LEU A 80 -14.02 -14.18 -0.36
CA LEU A 80 -12.65 -13.70 -0.45
C LEU A 80 -12.49 -12.30 0.14
N GLY A 81 -11.25 -11.84 0.31
CA GLY A 81 -10.92 -10.54 0.89
C GLY A 81 -9.50 -10.09 0.56
N HIS A 82 -8.84 -9.43 1.51
CA HIS A 82 -7.42 -9.02 1.46
C HIS A 82 -7.03 -7.99 0.39
N SER A 83 -7.17 -8.32 -0.90
CA SER A 83 -6.67 -7.51 -2.02
C SER A 83 -7.52 -6.28 -2.35
N HIS A 84 -8.67 -6.09 -1.68
CA HIS A 84 -9.62 -4.98 -1.87
C HIS A 84 -10.17 -4.85 -3.31
N ARG A 85 -10.08 -5.92 -4.10
CA ARG A 85 -10.65 -5.98 -5.46
C ARG A 85 -12.10 -6.45 -5.45
N VAL A 86 -12.79 -6.22 -6.55
CA VAL A 86 -14.17 -6.68 -6.77
C VAL A 86 -14.17 -7.92 -7.66
N PHE A 87 -14.81 -9.00 -7.21
CA PHE A 87 -15.06 -10.22 -7.98
C PHE A 87 -16.45 -10.78 -7.64
N PRO A 88 -17.27 -11.23 -8.61
CA PRO A 88 -17.10 -11.06 -10.06
C PRO A 88 -17.11 -9.60 -10.49
N GLY A 89 -16.52 -9.29 -11.64
CA GLY A 89 -16.37 -7.93 -12.15
C GLY A 89 -15.34 -7.83 -13.28
N PRO A 90 -15.04 -6.63 -13.78
CA PRO A 90 -14.01 -6.41 -14.81
C PRO A 90 -12.58 -6.59 -14.26
N GLY A 91 -11.62 -6.86 -15.15
CA GLY A 91 -10.19 -6.90 -14.82
C GLY A 91 -9.65 -8.27 -14.41
N TRP A 92 -10.33 -9.33 -14.85
CA TRP A 92 -9.99 -10.74 -14.60
C TRP A 92 -9.87 -11.56 -15.89
N GLU A 93 -9.96 -10.90 -17.04
CA GLU A 93 -9.94 -11.52 -18.37
C GLU A 93 -8.61 -12.26 -18.62
N GLY A 94 -8.70 -13.47 -19.17
CA GLY A 94 -7.53 -14.28 -19.53
C GLY A 94 -6.79 -14.93 -18.36
N MET A 95 -7.28 -14.81 -17.12
CA MET A 95 -6.69 -15.49 -15.97
C MET A 95 -7.18 -16.94 -15.90
N ALA A 96 -6.25 -17.89 -15.96
CA ALA A 96 -6.57 -19.32 -15.89
C ALA A 96 -7.30 -19.68 -14.60
N GLY A 97 -8.37 -20.45 -14.72
CA GLY A 97 -9.19 -20.86 -13.57
C GLY A 97 -10.12 -19.77 -13.04
N VAL A 98 -10.20 -18.59 -13.65
CA VAL A 98 -11.13 -17.53 -13.27
C VAL A 98 -12.22 -17.38 -14.32
N ASP A 99 -13.48 -17.50 -13.91
CA ASP A 99 -14.64 -17.12 -14.70
C ASP A 99 -15.37 -15.97 -14.00
N ALA A 100 -15.08 -14.75 -14.42
CA ALA A 100 -15.69 -13.55 -13.84
C ALA A 100 -17.12 -13.30 -14.31
N GLN A 101 -17.60 -14.00 -15.35
CA GLN A 101 -19.00 -13.93 -15.77
C GLN A 101 -19.88 -14.85 -14.94
N ALA A 102 -19.43 -16.09 -14.71
CA ALA A 102 -20.10 -17.03 -13.84
C ALA A 102 -19.85 -16.76 -12.34
N GLY A 103 -18.80 -15.99 -12.01
CA GLY A 103 -18.38 -15.74 -10.63
C GLY A 103 -17.77 -16.97 -9.98
N THR A 104 -16.91 -17.68 -10.72
CA THR A 104 -16.27 -18.90 -10.22
C THR A 104 -14.75 -18.89 -10.30
N LEU A 105 -14.14 -19.64 -9.39
CA LEU A 105 -12.74 -20.02 -9.41
C LEU A 105 -12.65 -21.53 -9.54
N TRP A 106 -12.07 -22.05 -10.62
CA TRP A 106 -12.05 -23.48 -10.96
C TRP A 106 -13.44 -24.14 -10.85
N GLY A 107 -14.48 -23.42 -11.29
CA GLY A 107 -15.88 -23.87 -11.25
C GLY A 107 -16.55 -23.80 -9.87
N ARG A 108 -15.85 -23.31 -8.83
CA ARG A 108 -16.42 -23.07 -7.49
C ARG A 108 -16.93 -21.63 -7.37
N PRO A 109 -18.17 -21.39 -6.92
CA PRO A 109 -18.69 -20.05 -6.67
C PRO A 109 -17.78 -19.26 -5.73
N ALA A 110 -17.43 -18.03 -6.13
CA ALA A 110 -16.56 -17.19 -5.33
C ALA A 110 -16.93 -15.70 -5.43
N VAL A 111 -16.83 -14.97 -4.32
CA VAL A 111 -17.09 -13.52 -4.30
C VAL A 111 -16.01 -12.77 -3.53
N GLN A 112 -15.63 -11.59 -4.00
CA GLN A 112 -14.77 -10.63 -3.28
C GLN A 112 -15.41 -9.24 -3.32
N PRO A 113 -16.04 -8.76 -2.24
CA PRO A 113 -16.87 -7.56 -2.26
C PRO A 113 -16.10 -6.25 -2.01
N GLY A 114 -14.98 -6.03 -2.71
CA GLY A 114 -14.24 -4.78 -2.64
C GLY A 114 -13.75 -4.44 -1.22
N PHE A 115 -14.00 -3.21 -0.77
CA PHE A 115 -13.56 -2.67 0.52
C PHE A 115 -14.53 -1.61 1.07
N HIS A 116 -14.46 -1.32 2.38
CA HIS A 116 -15.22 -0.26 3.08
C HIS A 116 -16.75 -0.29 2.85
N GLY A 117 -17.34 -1.45 2.61
CA GLY A 117 -18.77 -1.57 2.32
C GLY A 117 -19.17 -1.04 0.94
N SER A 118 -18.22 -0.90 0.00
CA SER A 118 -18.51 -0.50 -1.38
C SER A 118 -19.39 -1.49 -2.13
N HIS A 119 -19.33 -2.78 -1.77
CA HIS A 119 -20.15 -3.83 -2.36
C HIS A 119 -20.64 -4.80 -1.29
N VAL A 120 -21.76 -5.47 -1.57
CA VAL A 120 -22.25 -6.64 -0.85
C VAL A 120 -22.06 -7.86 -1.74
N GLY A 121 -21.34 -8.86 -1.25
CA GLY A 121 -21.17 -10.13 -1.97
C GLY A 121 -22.38 -11.03 -1.74
N VAL A 122 -23.02 -11.50 -2.82
CA VAL A 122 -24.19 -12.37 -2.80
C VAL A 122 -23.86 -13.65 -3.56
N ILE A 123 -24.09 -14.80 -2.93
CA ILE A 123 -23.94 -16.13 -3.52
C ILE A 123 -25.24 -16.88 -3.25
N ASP A 124 -26.04 -17.06 -4.30
CA ASP A 124 -27.22 -17.90 -4.28
C ASP A 124 -26.82 -19.32 -4.68
N LEU A 125 -27.25 -20.32 -3.92
CA LEU A 125 -26.91 -21.73 -4.14
C LEU A 125 -28.18 -22.55 -4.33
N ASP A 126 -28.28 -23.26 -5.45
CA ASP A 126 -29.32 -24.24 -5.68
C ASP A 126 -28.85 -25.59 -5.15
N LEU A 127 -29.56 -26.15 -4.17
CA LEU A 127 -29.20 -27.41 -3.53
C LEU A 127 -30.22 -28.50 -3.84
N VAL A 128 -29.72 -29.69 -4.18
CA VAL A 128 -30.53 -30.89 -4.36
C VAL A 128 -30.18 -31.89 -3.27
N ARG A 129 -31.19 -32.39 -2.56
CA ARG A 129 -31.02 -33.43 -1.55
C ARG A 129 -30.92 -34.80 -2.24
N GLN A 130 -29.84 -35.51 -1.96
CA GLN A 130 -29.60 -36.90 -2.38
C GLN A 130 -29.61 -37.82 -1.15
N ALA A 131 -29.48 -39.14 -1.36
CA ALA A 131 -29.46 -40.12 -0.27
C ALA A 131 -28.36 -39.80 0.76
N GLU A 132 -27.21 -39.31 0.28
CA GLU A 132 -26.01 -39.09 1.09
C GLU A 132 -25.88 -37.66 1.63
N GLY A 133 -26.85 -36.77 1.37
CA GLY A 133 -26.82 -35.38 1.83
C GLY A 133 -27.23 -34.35 0.77
N TRP A 134 -27.04 -33.06 1.09
CA TRP A 134 -27.24 -31.97 0.13
C TRP A 134 -26.08 -31.84 -0.84
N ARG A 135 -26.39 -31.60 -2.12
CA ARG A 135 -25.38 -31.34 -3.16
C ARG A 135 -25.69 -30.04 -3.87
N LEU A 136 -24.63 -29.29 -4.19
CA LEU A 136 -24.72 -28.11 -5.05
C LEU A 136 -25.11 -28.52 -6.48
N ALA A 137 -26.21 -27.96 -6.98
CA ALA A 137 -26.75 -28.19 -8.32
C ALA A 137 -26.58 -26.98 -9.24
N GLY A 138 -26.58 -25.77 -8.69
CA GLY A 138 -26.48 -24.51 -9.42
C GLY A 138 -26.07 -23.36 -8.50
N HIS A 139 -25.71 -22.22 -9.09
CA HIS A 139 -25.38 -21.02 -8.33
C HIS A 139 -25.57 -19.75 -9.16
N ALA A 140 -25.73 -18.64 -8.46
CA ALA A 140 -25.56 -17.30 -9.01
C ALA A 140 -24.69 -16.48 -8.06
N VAL A 141 -23.76 -15.69 -8.60
CA VAL A 141 -22.84 -14.88 -7.80
C VAL A 141 -22.84 -13.44 -8.28
N GLN A 142 -22.92 -12.51 -7.34
CA GLN A 142 -22.86 -11.07 -7.63
C GLN A 142 -22.07 -10.33 -6.55
N ALA A 143 -21.30 -9.33 -6.98
CA ALA A 143 -20.81 -8.28 -6.08
C ALA A 143 -21.66 -7.03 -6.32
N VAL A 144 -22.68 -6.83 -5.49
CA VAL A 144 -23.67 -5.76 -5.65
C VAL A 144 -23.08 -4.45 -5.14
N PRO A 145 -22.89 -3.41 -5.97
CA PRO A 145 -22.39 -2.13 -5.50
C PRO A 145 -23.39 -1.47 -4.56
N VAL A 146 -22.91 -0.88 -3.46
CA VAL A 146 -23.72 -0.08 -2.55
C VAL A 146 -23.77 1.36 -3.10
N PRO A 147 -24.93 1.86 -3.53
CA PRO A 147 -25.05 3.22 -4.03
C PRO A 147 -24.73 4.25 -2.93
N PRO A 148 -24.04 5.36 -3.24
CA PRO A 148 -23.69 6.39 -2.26
C PRO A 148 -24.91 7.15 -1.71
N ASP A 149 -26.04 7.10 -2.42
CA ASP A 149 -27.32 7.74 -2.09
C ASP A 149 -28.33 6.77 -1.44
N LEU A 150 -27.93 5.52 -1.19
CA LEU A 150 -28.78 4.57 -0.47
C LEU A 150 -29.04 5.07 0.95
N PRO A 151 -30.31 5.27 1.38
CA PRO A 151 -30.60 5.78 2.71
C PRO A 151 -30.16 4.79 3.78
N PRO A 152 -29.65 5.27 4.92
CA PRO A 152 -29.26 4.40 6.03
C PRO A 152 -30.47 3.70 6.62
N ASP A 153 -30.29 2.44 7.04
CA ASP A 153 -31.31 1.73 7.82
C ASP A 153 -31.48 2.40 9.20
N PRO A 154 -32.71 2.77 9.61
CA PRO A 154 -32.94 3.47 10.87
C PRO A 154 -32.50 2.69 12.11
N GLY A 155 -32.57 1.35 12.08
CA GLY A 155 -32.14 0.49 13.18
C GLY A 155 -30.62 0.48 13.33
N VAL A 156 -29.90 0.36 12.22
CA VAL A 156 -28.42 0.46 12.21
C VAL A 156 -27.98 1.86 12.63
N GLU A 157 -28.62 2.91 12.12
CA GLU A 157 -28.29 4.29 12.47
C GLU A 157 -28.49 4.54 13.97
N ALA A 158 -29.61 4.10 14.56
CA ALA A 158 -29.87 4.27 15.99
C ALA A 158 -28.77 3.66 16.87
N VAL A 159 -28.22 2.51 16.48
CA VAL A 159 -27.14 1.83 17.22
C VAL A 159 -25.77 2.49 17.00
N ALA A 160 -25.50 2.99 15.79
CA ALA A 160 -24.22 3.57 15.41
C ALA A 160 -24.07 5.04 15.84
N ARG A 161 -25.14 5.83 15.77
CA ARG A 161 -25.14 7.30 15.91
C ARG A 161 -24.51 7.79 17.21
N PRO A 162 -24.81 7.25 18.41
CA PRO A 162 -24.18 7.72 19.65
C PRO A 162 -22.66 7.47 19.71
N ARG A 163 -22.17 6.41 19.05
CA ARG A 163 -20.73 6.13 18.94
C ARG A 163 -20.09 7.03 17.89
N HIS A 164 -20.77 7.25 16.76
CA HIS A 164 -20.33 8.14 15.70
C HIS A 164 -20.14 9.58 16.20
N LEU A 165 -21.12 10.14 16.91
CA LEU A 165 -21.04 11.51 17.45
C LEU A 165 -19.88 11.67 18.47
N ARG A 166 -19.70 10.70 19.37
CA ARG A 166 -18.56 10.69 20.31
C ARG A 166 -17.21 10.58 19.60
N LEU A 167 -17.16 9.82 18.52
CA LEU A 167 -15.95 9.72 17.69
C LEU A 167 -15.66 11.04 17.00
N LEU A 168 -16.67 11.70 16.40
CA LEU A 168 -16.50 13.02 15.79
C LEU A 168 -15.95 14.02 16.80
N GLU A 169 -16.55 14.14 17.99
CA GLU A 169 -16.05 15.03 19.05
C GLU A 169 -14.58 14.76 19.40
N ARG A 170 -14.19 13.48 19.54
CA ARG A 170 -12.79 13.11 19.79
C ARG A 170 -11.88 13.49 18.63
N LEU A 171 -12.34 13.30 17.39
CA LEU A 171 -11.58 13.59 16.16
C LEU A 171 -11.38 15.09 15.92
N GLU A 172 -12.25 15.93 16.49
CA GLU A 172 -12.17 17.40 16.42
C GLU A 172 -11.07 18.00 17.31
N ARG A 173 -10.54 17.23 18.27
CA ARG A 173 -9.47 17.69 19.15
C ARG A 173 -8.23 18.09 18.36
N VAL A 174 -7.73 19.30 18.64
CA VAL A 174 -6.42 19.75 18.14
C VAL A 174 -5.31 18.96 18.82
N VAL A 175 -4.37 18.44 18.03
CA VAL A 175 -3.22 17.62 18.50
C VAL A 175 -1.86 18.19 18.11
N GLY A 176 -1.84 19.26 17.32
CA GLY A 176 -0.61 19.92 16.90
C GLY A 176 -0.87 21.10 15.98
N GLN A 177 0.16 21.51 15.24
CA GLN A 177 0.07 22.59 14.26
C GLN A 177 0.81 22.24 12.96
N ALA A 178 0.35 22.82 11.86
CA ALA A 178 1.01 22.81 10.56
C ALA A 178 1.42 24.25 10.22
N GLU A 179 2.68 24.49 9.89
CA GLU A 179 3.14 25.85 9.56
C GLU A 179 2.95 26.21 8.08
N ARG A 180 2.93 25.19 7.24
CA ARG A 180 2.73 25.27 5.80
C ARG A 180 1.63 24.29 5.41
N PRO A 181 1.01 24.45 4.23
CA PRO A 181 0.07 23.46 3.73
C PRO A 181 0.75 22.09 3.67
N LEU A 182 0.12 21.08 4.26
CA LEU A 182 0.57 19.68 4.18
C LEU A 182 -0.26 19.01 3.09
N SER A 183 0.40 18.61 2.01
CA SER A 183 -0.30 18.09 0.84
C SER A 183 0.48 16.99 0.17
N SER A 184 -0.13 15.81 0.04
CA SER A 184 0.48 14.66 -0.63
C SER A 184 0.14 14.55 -2.12
N HIS A 185 -0.52 15.58 -2.69
CA HIS A 185 -0.97 15.57 -4.09
C HIS A 185 0.14 15.30 -5.12
N PHE A 186 1.38 15.64 -4.79
CA PHE A 186 2.55 15.44 -5.65
C PHE A 186 3.61 14.51 -5.04
N ALA A 187 3.28 13.78 -3.96
CA ALA A 187 4.27 12.98 -3.22
C ALA A 187 4.93 11.83 -4.01
N LEU A 188 4.34 11.44 -5.14
CA LEU A 188 4.92 10.45 -6.06
C LEU A 188 5.87 11.06 -7.09
N VAL A 189 5.90 12.38 -7.27
CA VAL A 189 6.64 13.04 -8.36
C VAL A 189 7.62 14.11 -7.87
N ARG A 190 7.67 14.34 -6.56
CA ARG A 190 8.59 15.28 -5.90
C ARG A 190 8.68 14.98 -4.40
N PRO A 191 9.72 15.49 -3.72
CA PRO A 191 9.81 15.46 -2.26
C PRO A 191 8.59 16.09 -1.59
N ASP A 192 8.17 15.47 -0.49
CA ASP A 192 6.90 15.73 0.19
C ASP A 192 7.12 15.96 1.70
N PRO A 193 6.59 17.05 2.27
CA PRO A 193 6.80 17.39 3.68
C PRO A 193 6.02 16.48 4.63
N VAL A 194 4.94 15.84 4.19
CA VAL A 194 4.20 14.87 5.02
C VAL A 194 5.05 13.63 5.24
N LEU A 195 5.63 13.07 4.18
CA LEU A 195 6.53 11.93 4.26
C LEU A 195 7.76 12.24 5.11
N ALA A 196 8.36 13.42 4.92
CA ALA A 196 9.48 13.86 5.74
C ALA A 196 9.11 13.93 7.23
N PHE A 197 7.95 14.48 7.57
CA PHE A 197 7.49 14.54 8.95
C PHE A 197 7.29 13.15 9.59
N VAL A 198 6.72 12.20 8.83
CA VAL A 198 6.59 10.80 9.26
C VAL A 198 7.96 10.17 9.50
N ALA A 199 8.90 10.40 8.59
CA ALA A 199 10.23 9.84 8.68
C ALA A 199 11.03 10.37 9.88
N GLU A 200 10.88 11.65 10.19
CA GLU A 200 11.43 12.26 11.42
C GLU A 200 10.84 11.63 12.69
N ALA A 201 9.52 11.40 12.74
CA ALA A 201 8.89 10.73 13.88
C ALA A 201 9.41 9.30 14.07
N GLN A 202 9.57 8.54 12.99
CA GLN A 202 10.17 7.21 13.03
C GLN A 202 11.63 7.25 13.48
N ARG A 203 12.42 8.20 12.97
CA ARG A 203 13.84 8.33 13.30
C ARG A 203 14.06 8.71 14.76
N GLU A 204 13.29 9.66 15.30
CA GLU A 204 13.36 10.03 16.73
C GLU A 204 13.07 8.83 17.63
N ALA A 205 12.02 8.08 17.33
CA ALA A 205 11.66 6.89 18.10
C ALA A 205 12.72 5.78 17.97
N ALA A 206 13.24 5.55 16.76
CA ALA A 206 14.30 4.58 16.53
C ALA A 206 15.59 4.96 17.27
N GLN A 207 15.97 6.24 17.25
CA GLN A 207 17.14 6.74 17.98
C GLN A 207 17.00 6.51 19.49
N ALA A 208 15.84 6.77 20.07
CA ALA A 208 15.57 6.51 21.49
C ALA A 208 15.66 5.02 21.86
N ILE A 209 15.29 4.12 20.94
CA ILE A 209 15.41 2.67 21.14
C ILE A 209 16.86 2.19 21.05
N LEU A 210 17.64 2.80 20.16
CA LEU A 210 19.03 2.47 19.87
C LEU A 210 20.00 3.08 20.88
N ASP A 211 19.57 4.06 21.68
CA ASP A 211 20.43 4.71 22.66
C ASP A 211 21.08 3.70 23.61
N GLY A 212 22.40 3.79 23.75
CA GLY A 212 23.22 2.84 24.50
C GLY A 212 23.44 1.46 23.87
N ARG A 213 22.96 1.20 22.64
CA ARG A 213 23.19 -0.07 21.92
C ARG A 213 24.39 0.02 20.97
N PRO A 214 25.13 -1.08 20.72
CA PRO A 214 26.26 -1.08 19.79
C PRO A 214 25.91 -0.62 18.38
N GLU A 215 24.69 -0.90 17.91
CA GLU A 215 24.24 -0.52 16.57
C GLU A 215 24.08 0.99 16.37
N SER A 216 24.01 1.79 17.45
CA SER A 216 23.85 3.26 17.40
C SER A 216 24.97 4.00 16.67
N GLU A 217 26.12 3.34 16.45
CA GLU A 217 27.24 3.87 15.65
C GLU A 217 26.96 3.88 14.15
N LEU A 218 25.98 3.09 13.68
CA LEU A 218 25.61 3.04 12.26
C LEU A 218 24.70 4.22 11.89
N PRO A 219 24.82 4.76 10.66
CA PRO A 219 23.92 5.83 10.22
C PRO A 219 22.46 5.37 10.20
N LEU A 220 21.57 6.17 10.81
CA LEU A 220 20.15 5.89 10.92
C LEU A 220 19.34 6.64 9.85
N LEU A 221 18.74 5.87 8.95
CA LEU A 221 17.83 6.29 7.89
C LEU A 221 16.37 6.00 8.27
N SER A 222 15.42 6.54 7.50
CA SER A 222 14.01 6.22 7.65
C SER A 222 13.32 6.04 6.30
N ALA A 223 12.64 4.91 6.12
CA ALA A 223 11.91 4.55 4.91
C ALA A 223 10.39 4.72 5.11
N VAL A 224 9.78 5.52 4.23
CA VAL A 224 8.35 5.85 4.28
C VAL A 224 7.69 5.68 2.91
N ALA A 225 6.44 5.21 2.92
CA ALA A 225 5.61 5.05 1.73
C ALA A 225 4.43 6.04 1.77
N PRO A 226 4.03 6.61 0.61
CA PRO A 226 2.83 7.44 0.53
C PRO A 226 1.56 6.59 0.45
N PHE A 227 0.68 6.74 1.44
CA PHE A 227 -0.60 5.99 1.51
C PHE A 227 -1.80 6.75 0.95
N ARG A 228 -1.83 8.08 1.10
CA ARG A 228 -2.91 8.94 0.60
C ARG A 228 -2.42 9.75 -0.58
N THR A 229 -2.36 9.13 -1.76
CA THR A 229 -1.89 9.77 -3.01
C THR A 229 -2.82 9.47 -4.19
N GLY A 230 -4.11 9.32 -3.89
CA GLY A 230 -5.12 8.96 -4.87
C GLY A 230 -5.10 7.48 -5.22
N GLY A 231 -4.92 7.17 -6.51
CA GLY A 231 -4.89 5.80 -7.03
C GLY A 231 -6.20 5.06 -6.77
N ARG A 232 -6.10 3.85 -6.22
CA ARG A 232 -7.27 3.00 -5.88
C ARG A 232 -8.18 3.63 -4.81
N GLY A 233 -7.67 4.59 -4.02
CA GLY A 233 -8.47 5.32 -3.03
C GLY A 233 -9.34 6.43 -3.62
N GLY A 234 -9.22 6.71 -4.93
CA GLY A 234 -10.02 7.74 -5.62
C GLY A 234 -9.44 9.15 -5.51
N PRO A 235 -10.06 10.14 -6.18
CA PRO A 235 -9.51 11.49 -6.37
C PRO A 235 -9.46 12.35 -5.10
N PHE A 236 -10.09 11.90 -4.01
CA PHE A 236 -10.10 12.59 -2.71
C PHE A 236 -9.22 11.89 -1.66
N ASN A 237 -8.47 10.85 -2.04
CA ASN A 237 -7.58 10.14 -1.15
C ASN A 237 -6.21 10.84 -1.04
N TYR A 238 -6.18 12.04 -0.46
CA TYR A 238 -4.97 12.84 -0.24
C TYR A 238 -4.91 13.37 1.18
N VAL A 239 -3.70 13.61 1.69
CA VAL A 239 -3.50 14.56 2.78
C VAL A 239 -3.60 15.94 2.17
N ASP A 240 -4.47 16.77 2.75
CA ASP A 240 -4.62 18.17 2.39
C ASP A 240 -5.04 18.94 3.66
N ILE A 241 -4.05 19.51 4.34
CA ILE A 241 -4.23 20.19 5.62
C ILE A 241 -3.70 21.61 5.48
N ALA A 242 -4.58 22.59 5.72
CA ALA A 242 -4.20 24.00 5.72
C ALA A 242 -3.23 24.32 6.88
N PRO A 243 -2.44 25.41 6.76
CA PRO A 243 -1.67 25.92 7.89
C PRO A 243 -2.57 26.22 9.10
N GLY A 244 -2.05 26.00 10.30
CA GLY A 244 -2.75 26.25 11.56
C GLY A 244 -2.95 24.98 12.40
N PRO A 245 -3.97 24.97 13.27
CA PRO A 245 -4.25 23.83 14.16
C PRO A 245 -4.56 22.55 13.39
N VAL A 246 -3.89 21.46 13.76
CA VAL A 246 -4.11 20.12 13.18
C VAL A 246 -4.97 19.31 14.13
N ARG A 247 -6.12 18.82 13.63
CA ARG A 247 -7.06 17.99 14.38
C ARG A 247 -6.64 16.53 14.36
N LEU A 248 -7.12 15.74 15.32
CA LEU A 248 -6.79 14.32 15.43
C LEU A 248 -7.15 13.53 14.15
N ARG A 249 -8.28 13.85 13.49
CA ARG A 249 -8.62 13.22 12.19
C ARG A 249 -7.60 13.51 11.09
N GLU A 250 -7.03 14.70 11.07
CA GLU A 250 -6.07 15.15 10.05
C GLU A 250 -4.71 14.50 10.34
N ALA A 251 -4.30 14.48 11.60
CA ALA A 251 -3.10 13.78 12.05
C ALA A 251 -3.15 12.27 11.76
N ALA A 252 -4.29 11.62 11.99
CA ALA A 252 -4.50 10.22 11.61
C ALA A 252 -4.43 9.98 10.09
N GLY A 253 -4.68 11.02 9.29
CA GLY A 253 -4.52 11.00 7.84
C GLY A 253 -3.08 11.02 7.35
N LEU A 254 -2.13 11.50 8.18
CA LEU A 254 -0.69 11.51 7.84
C LEU A 254 -0.09 10.10 7.78
N TYR A 255 -0.61 9.18 8.59
CA TYR A 255 -0.25 7.77 8.57
C TYR A 255 -1.47 6.90 8.93
N ILE A 256 -2.12 6.34 7.92
CA ILE A 256 -3.44 5.70 8.08
C ILE A 256 -3.38 4.29 8.70
N HIS A 257 -2.25 3.60 8.55
CA HIS A 257 -2.10 2.21 8.98
C HIS A 257 -1.66 2.09 10.44
N LEU A 258 -2.00 0.96 11.06
CA LEU A 258 -1.58 0.59 12.41
C LEU A 258 -0.23 -0.15 12.42
N ASN A 259 0.61 0.08 11.41
CA ASN A 259 1.93 -0.54 11.35
C ASN A 259 2.78 -0.06 12.53
N THR A 260 3.54 -0.97 13.11
CA THR A 260 4.48 -0.63 14.18
C THR A 260 5.86 -0.31 13.62
N LEU A 261 6.71 0.31 14.44
CA LEU A 261 8.07 0.65 14.08
C LEU A 261 8.98 -0.59 14.12
N CYS A 262 9.74 -0.80 13.05
CA CYS A 262 10.84 -1.75 12.98
C CYS A 262 12.14 -1.03 12.61
N ILE A 263 13.26 -1.56 13.09
CA ILE A 263 14.61 -1.12 12.74
C ILE A 263 15.30 -2.30 12.05
N LEU A 264 15.67 -2.10 10.79
CA LEU A 264 16.45 -3.05 10.00
C LEU A 264 17.88 -2.58 9.88
N GLU A 265 18.81 -3.51 9.84
CA GLU A 265 20.13 -3.27 9.30
C GLU A 265 20.16 -3.70 7.83
N MET A 266 20.66 -2.82 6.95
CA MET A 266 20.73 -3.05 5.50
C MET A 266 22.09 -2.63 4.96
N SER A 267 22.56 -3.35 3.93
CA SER A 267 23.73 -2.94 3.14
C SER A 267 23.36 -1.88 2.10
N GLY A 268 24.36 -1.15 1.57
CA GLY A 268 24.16 -0.21 0.47
C GLY A 268 23.58 -0.87 -0.79
N ALA A 269 24.00 -2.10 -1.08
CA ALA A 269 23.41 -2.90 -2.17
C ALA A 269 21.91 -3.15 -1.94
N ALA A 270 21.53 -3.56 -0.72
CA ALA A 270 20.13 -3.82 -0.39
C ALA A 270 19.27 -2.54 -0.41
N LEU A 271 19.84 -1.39 0.00
CA LEU A 271 19.17 -0.10 -0.14
C LEU A 271 18.93 0.25 -1.60
N ARG A 272 19.93 0.02 -2.47
CA ARG A 272 19.82 0.26 -3.91
C ARG A 272 18.74 -0.63 -4.54
N GLU A 273 18.75 -1.93 -4.27
CA GLU A 273 17.71 -2.85 -4.76
C GLU A 273 16.30 -2.41 -4.34
N ARG A 274 16.14 -1.99 -3.08
CA ARG A 274 14.85 -1.50 -2.58
C ARG A 274 14.39 -0.23 -3.29
N LEU A 275 15.31 0.71 -3.55
CA LEU A 275 15.00 1.91 -4.33
C LEU A 275 14.68 1.58 -5.79
N GLU A 276 15.35 0.59 -6.39
CA GLU A 276 15.05 0.11 -7.74
C GLU A 276 13.64 -0.48 -7.84
N GLN A 277 13.25 -1.33 -6.89
CA GLN A 277 11.91 -1.90 -6.79
C GLN A 277 10.85 -0.80 -6.59
N SER A 278 11.13 0.16 -5.71
CA SER A 278 10.28 1.35 -5.49
C SER A 278 10.09 2.15 -6.80
N ALA A 279 11.16 2.38 -7.55
CA ALA A 279 11.12 3.14 -8.81
C ALA A 279 10.42 2.41 -9.97
N ALA A 280 10.06 1.13 -9.81
CA ALA A 280 9.33 0.36 -10.82
C ALA A 280 7.87 0.79 -11.01
N VAL A 281 7.32 1.62 -10.10
CA VAL A 281 5.98 2.21 -10.25
C VAL A 281 5.87 3.20 -11.42
N PHE A 282 6.99 3.71 -11.93
CA PHE A 282 6.99 4.63 -13.07
C PHE A 282 7.12 3.88 -14.40
N HIS A 283 6.50 4.43 -15.46
CA HIS A 283 6.80 3.99 -16.82
C HIS A 283 8.21 4.40 -17.23
N ARG A 284 8.83 3.62 -18.13
CA ARG A 284 9.99 4.09 -18.86
C ARG A 284 9.50 5.15 -19.84
N LEU A 285 10.24 6.25 -19.93
CA LEU A 285 9.92 7.36 -20.80
C LEU A 285 10.86 7.41 -22.01
N CYS A 286 10.31 7.80 -23.15
CA CYS A 286 11.07 8.08 -24.35
C CYS A 286 11.58 9.52 -24.29
N PRO A 287 12.91 9.77 -24.37
CA PRO A 287 13.45 11.13 -24.41
C PRO A 287 12.88 11.94 -25.59
N GLY A 288 12.51 13.19 -25.33
CA GLY A 288 11.94 14.11 -26.32
C GLY A 288 10.44 13.97 -26.56
N GLU A 289 9.80 12.92 -26.03
CA GLU A 289 8.34 12.77 -26.07
C GLU A 289 7.67 13.54 -24.93
N THR A 290 6.47 14.07 -25.17
CA THR A 290 5.75 14.95 -24.22
C THR A 290 4.36 14.46 -23.82
N ASP A 291 3.86 13.40 -24.48
CA ASP A 291 2.55 12.80 -24.23
C ASP A 291 2.68 11.31 -23.91
N GLN A 292 3.09 11.03 -22.68
CA GLN A 292 3.31 9.68 -22.18
C GLN A 292 2.97 9.60 -20.69
N PRO A 293 2.38 8.49 -20.20
CA PRO A 293 2.04 8.34 -18.79
C PRO A 293 3.31 8.21 -17.95
N LEU A 294 3.35 8.88 -16.80
CA LEU A 294 4.46 8.78 -15.85
C LEU A 294 4.33 7.58 -14.91
N ILE A 295 3.11 7.32 -14.41
CA ILE A 295 2.86 6.36 -13.31
C ILE A 295 2.04 5.18 -13.82
N ASP A 296 2.49 3.96 -13.54
CA ASP A 296 1.76 2.73 -13.84
C ASP A 296 0.68 2.48 -12.78
N ARG A 297 -0.56 2.88 -13.10
CA ARG A 297 -1.71 2.85 -12.19
C ARG A 297 -2.17 1.44 -11.81
N ARG A 298 -1.61 0.37 -12.41
CA ARG A 298 -1.87 -1.01 -11.99
C ARG A 298 -1.32 -1.25 -10.58
N TRP A 299 -0.23 -0.58 -10.24
CA TRP A 299 0.46 -0.71 -8.97
C TRP A 299 -0.05 0.29 -7.93
N PRO A 300 -0.30 -0.15 -6.68
CA PRO A 300 -0.62 0.76 -5.60
C PRO A 300 0.51 1.74 -5.31
N ALA A 301 0.18 2.99 -5.01
CA ALA A 301 1.16 4.04 -4.73
C ALA A 301 2.07 3.75 -3.51
N TRP A 302 1.58 2.97 -2.55
CA TRP A 302 2.38 2.58 -1.38
C TRP A 302 3.58 1.71 -1.74
N GLN A 303 3.65 1.16 -2.96
CA GLN A 303 4.83 0.44 -3.48
C GLN A 303 6.05 1.36 -3.62
N PHE A 304 5.85 2.66 -3.87
CA PHE A 304 6.91 3.66 -3.85
C PHE A 304 7.34 3.96 -2.41
N GLU A 305 8.65 4.02 -2.18
CA GLU A 305 9.27 4.39 -0.91
C GLU A 305 10.30 5.49 -1.11
N VAL A 306 10.32 6.41 -0.15
CA VAL A 306 11.34 7.45 0.02
C VAL A 306 12.16 7.09 1.25
N ILE A 307 13.48 7.05 1.11
CA ILE A 307 14.42 6.77 2.21
C ILE A 307 15.09 8.08 2.63
N HIS A 308 14.57 8.70 3.68
CA HIS A 308 15.12 9.94 4.23
C HIS A 308 16.49 9.71 4.87
N GLY A 309 17.41 10.64 4.61
CA GLY A 309 18.83 10.55 4.97
C GLY A 309 19.74 10.20 3.80
N LEU A 310 19.16 9.73 2.69
CA LEU A 310 19.86 9.54 1.42
C LEU A 310 19.54 10.67 0.44
N SER A 311 20.42 10.84 -0.55
CA SER A 311 20.09 11.57 -1.77
C SER A 311 20.32 10.71 -3.01
N TRP A 312 19.39 10.72 -3.96
CA TRP A 312 19.51 9.96 -5.21
C TRP A 312 18.69 10.57 -6.35
N ARG A 313 18.86 10.04 -7.56
CA ARG A 313 18.04 10.38 -8.72
C ARG A 313 17.45 9.15 -9.38
N ILE A 314 16.32 9.33 -10.06
CA ILE A 314 15.65 8.28 -10.83
C ILE A 314 15.75 8.61 -12.32
N ASP A 315 16.40 7.73 -13.09
CA ASP A 315 16.54 7.82 -14.54
C ASP A 315 15.38 7.12 -15.24
N LEU A 316 14.38 7.91 -15.64
CA LEU A 316 13.17 7.41 -16.29
C LEU A 316 13.39 6.98 -17.75
N SER A 317 14.54 7.28 -18.36
CA SER A 317 14.85 6.82 -19.73
C SER A 317 15.16 5.32 -19.81
N ARG A 318 15.42 4.70 -18.65
CA ARG A 318 15.86 3.30 -18.53
C ARG A 318 14.75 2.38 -18.06
N GLU A 319 14.87 1.11 -18.48
CA GLU A 319 14.05 0.04 -17.95
C GLU A 319 14.33 -0.16 -16.45
N ALA A 320 13.26 -0.39 -15.67
CA ALA A 320 13.38 -0.76 -14.27
C ALA A 320 14.11 -2.11 -14.14
N ALA A 321 14.93 -2.27 -13.08
CA ALA A 321 15.61 -3.53 -12.82
C ALA A 321 14.64 -4.66 -12.43
N THR A 322 13.54 -4.30 -11.77
CA THR A 322 12.49 -5.23 -11.34
C THR A 322 11.10 -4.69 -11.69
N ASP A 323 10.07 -5.53 -11.55
CA ASP A 323 8.72 -5.05 -11.29
C ASP A 323 8.55 -4.64 -9.80
N PRO A 324 7.44 -4.01 -9.43
CA PRO A 324 7.19 -3.61 -8.03
C PRO A 324 7.13 -4.78 -7.04
N GLU A 325 6.91 -6.01 -7.50
CA GLU A 325 6.94 -7.25 -6.70
C GLU A 325 8.37 -7.78 -6.52
N GLY A 326 9.36 -7.12 -7.12
CA GLY A 326 10.78 -7.48 -7.01
C GLY A 326 11.23 -8.55 -8.00
N ARG A 327 10.40 -8.91 -8.99
CA ARG A 327 10.79 -9.86 -10.05
C ARG A 327 11.67 -9.15 -11.06
N ALA A 328 12.82 -9.75 -11.39
CA ALA A 328 13.77 -9.19 -12.32
C ALA A 328 13.15 -8.93 -13.71
N ARG A 329 13.49 -7.80 -14.31
CA ARG A 329 13.13 -7.46 -15.69
C ARG A 329 14.35 -7.64 -16.60
N PRO A 330 14.28 -8.49 -17.64
CA PRO A 330 15.39 -8.69 -18.56
C PRO A 330 15.86 -7.37 -19.18
N GLY A 331 17.17 -7.11 -19.15
CA GLY A 331 17.77 -5.91 -19.73
C GLY A 331 17.68 -4.63 -18.88
N GLY A 332 17.08 -4.68 -17.69
CA GLY A 332 16.99 -3.54 -16.77
C GLY A 332 18.30 -3.27 -16.03
N GLY A 333 19.08 -2.27 -16.47
CA GLY A 333 20.29 -1.80 -15.75
C GLY A 333 20.01 -0.89 -14.55
N GLY A 334 18.77 -0.89 -14.04
CA GLY A 334 18.30 -0.04 -12.96
C GLY A 334 18.14 1.44 -13.34
N ARG A 335 17.39 2.17 -12.51
CA ARG A 335 17.05 3.59 -12.64
C ARG A 335 17.72 4.46 -11.58
N ILE A 336 18.23 3.89 -10.49
CA ILE A 336 18.78 4.67 -9.37
C ILE A 336 20.18 5.18 -9.72
N ARG A 337 20.36 6.50 -9.64
CA ARG A 337 21.61 7.22 -9.93
C ARG A 337 22.01 8.09 -8.74
N ASP A 338 23.30 8.39 -8.66
CA ASP A 338 23.87 9.32 -7.69
C ASP A 338 23.48 9.05 -6.21
N LEU A 339 23.33 7.78 -5.83
CA LEU A 339 22.96 7.39 -4.47
C LEU A 339 24.05 7.79 -3.47
N ARG A 340 23.69 8.68 -2.53
CA ARG A 340 24.61 9.28 -1.56
C ARG A 340 24.01 9.31 -0.16
N HIS A 341 24.89 9.26 0.84
CA HIS A 341 24.61 9.53 2.24
C HIS A 341 25.57 10.60 2.75
N ALA A 342 25.05 11.67 3.35
CA ALA A 342 25.85 12.81 3.82
C ALA A 342 26.84 13.34 2.74
N GLY A 343 26.41 13.37 1.49
CA GLY A 343 27.20 13.82 0.33
C GLY A 343 28.17 12.79 -0.26
N ARG A 344 28.44 11.67 0.44
CA ARG A 344 29.35 10.61 -0.01
C ARG A 344 28.59 9.54 -0.80
N PRO A 345 29.15 9.00 -1.90
CA PRO A 345 28.54 7.86 -2.60
C PRO A 345 28.34 6.68 -1.64
N VAL A 346 27.21 5.99 -1.77
CA VAL A 346 26.93 4.75 -1.03
C VAL A 346 27.54 3.57 -1.78
N GLY A 347 28.50 2.90 -1.14
CA GLY A 347 29.08 1.64 -1.59
C GLY A 347 28.21 0.45 -1.20
N ASP A 348 28.39 -0.68 -1.89
CA ASP A 348 27.53 -1.85 -1.73
C ASP A 348 27.63 -2.49 -0.32
N ASP A 349 28.81 -2.43 0.30
CA ASP A 349 29.11 -2.97 1.62
C ASP A 349 28.86 -1.98 2.78
N ASP A 350 28.47 -0.73 2.48
CA ASP A 350 28.15 0.26 3.51
C ASP A 350 26.95 -0.24 4.34
N ARG A 351 26.99 -0.04 5.66
CA ARG A 351 25.94 -0.52 6.58
C ARG A 351 25.12 0.63 7.12
N PHE A 352 23.80 0.46 7.13
CA PHE A 352 22.84 1.45 7.60
C PHE A 352 21.81 0.80 8.50
N LEU A 353 21.32 1.56 9.48
CA LEU A 353 20.05 1.27 10.13
C LEU A 353 18.92 1.97 9.41
N VAL A 354 17.79 1.29 9.25
CA VAL A 354 16.61 1.81 8.57
C VAL A 354 15.40 1.65 9.47
N ALA A 355 14.89 2.77 9.98
CA ALA A 355 13.60 2.85 10.62
C ALA A 355 12.49 2.70 9.56
N THR A 356 11.64 1.69 9.68
CA THR A 356 10.61 1.34 8.70
C THR A 356 9.36 0.79 9.39
N SER A 357 8.30 0.55 8.63
CA SER A 357 7.08 -0.09 9.13
C SER A 357 7.21 -1.61 9.27
N SER A 358 6.45 -2.22 10.18
CA SER A 358 6.36 -3.68 10.36
C SER A 358 5.95 -4.41 9.08
N HIS A 359 4.98 -3.85 8.35
CA HIS A 359 4.58 -4.34 7.04
C HIS A 359 5.77 -4.40 6.08
N ARG A 360 6.50 -3.29 5.94
CA ARG A 360 7.67 -3.22 5.05
C ARG A 360 8.83 -4.09 5.52
N ALA A 361 9.04 -4.22 6.83
CA ALA A 361 10.04 -5.13 7.37
C ALA A 361 9.73 -6.60 7.04
N ALA A 362 8.46 -6.99 7.08
CA ALA A 362 8.01 -8.34 6.71
C ALA A 362 8.11 -8.60 5.19
N THR A 363 7.92 -7.57 4.36
CA THR A 363 7.99 -7.70 2.89
C THR A 363 9.38 -7.37 2.31
N ALA A 364 10.37 -7.02 3.12
CA ALA A 364 11.70 -6.59 2.67
C ALA A 364 12.54 -7.72 2.03
N GLY A 365 12.02 -8.94 1.93
CA GLY A 365 12.74 -10.09 1.41
C GLY A 365 14.02 -10.36 2.21
N LYS A 366 15.10 -10.75 1.50
CA LYS A 366 16.41 -11.06 2.11
C LYS A 366 17.30 -9.83 2.37
N GLY A 367 16.84 -8.62 2.07
CA GLY A 367 17.68 -7.43 2.01
C GLY A 367 18.04 -6.77 3.36
N GLY A 368 17.44 -7.20 4.48
CA GLY A 368 17.70 -6.57 5.77
C GLY A 368 17.57 -7.51 6.96
N ARG A 369 18.44 -7.32 7.95
CA ARG A 369 18.42 -8.03 9.23
C ARG A 369 17.59 -7.23 10.23
N LEU A 370 16.56 -7.84 10.82
CA LEU A 370 15.79 -7.19 11.89
C LEU A 370 16.68 -6.96 13.11
N VAL A 371 16.88 -5.69 13.49
CA VAL A 371 17.59 -5.29 14.71
C VAL A 371 16.61 -5.12 15.86
N CYS A 372 15.45 -4.52 15.60
CA CYS A 372 14.41 -4.35 16.60
C CYS A 372 13.02 -4.27 15.98
N ALA A 373 12.04 -4.90 16.61
CA ALA A 373 10.61 -4.64 16.38
C ALA A 373 10.02 -3.99 17.64
N ALA A 374 9.52 -2.76 17.51
CA ALA A 374 8.89 -2.04 18.60
C ALA A 374 7.37 -2.20 18.55
N PRO A 375 6.68 -2.21 19.71
CA PRO A 375 5.22 -2.29 19.74
C PRO A 375 4.52 -0.96 19.38
N ALA A 376 5.27 0.15 19.33
CA ALA A 376 4.71 1.47 19.07
C ALA A 376 4.19 1.58 17.64
N ALA A 377 2.91 1.94 17.49
CA ALA A 377 2.31 2.25 16.19
C ALA A 377 2.89 3.55 15.63
N ILE A 378 3.30 3.55 14.36
CA ILE A 378 3.89 4.72 13.70
C ILE A 378 2.92 5.91 13.72
N ARG A 379 1.62 5.67 13.56
CA ARG A 379 0.59 6.72 13.66
C ARG A 379 0.64 7.45 15.01
N ASP A 380 0.81 6.71 16.10
CA ASP A 380 0.87 7.31 17.44
C ASP A 380 2.18 8.09 17.64
N LEU A 381 3.29 7.61 17.06
CA LEU A 381 4.57 8.36 17.03
C LEU A 381 4.42 9.69 16.26
N VAL A 382 3.72 9.69 15.12
CA VAL A 382 3.45 10.89 14.33
C VAL A 382 2.56 11.88 15.10
N ILE A 383 1.49 11.40 15.75
CA ILE A 383 0.61 12.23 16.58
C ILE A 383 1.39 12.79 17.79
N ALA A 384 2.21 11.98 18.45
CA ALA A 384 3.04 12.41 19.57
C ALA A 384 4.10 13.44 19.15
N ARG A 385 4.64 13.32 17.92
CA ARG A 385 5.53 14.32 17.34
C ARG A 385 4.80 15.64 17.08
N LEU A 386 3.61 15.62 16.48
CA LEU A 386 2.78 16.81 16.22
C LEU A 386 2.49 17.63 17.48
N GLY A 387 2.35 16.97 18.63
CA GLY A 387 2.16 17.64 19.92
C GLY A 387 3.40 18.39 20.44
N ARG A 388 4.58 18.14 19.86
CA ARG A 388 5.87 18.76 20.26
C ARG A 388 6.47 19.65 19.19
N VAL A 389 6.30 19.29 17.92
CA VAL A 389 6.94 19.93 16.77
C VAL A 389 5.89 20.19 15.69
N PRO A 390 5.73 21.45 15.23
CA PRO A 390 4.86 21.77 14.11
C PRO A 390 5.29 21.05 12.83
N ALA A 391 4.33 20.54 12.06
CA ALA A 391 4.61 19.90 10.78
C ALA A 391 4.79 20.93 9.64
N GLY A 392 5.54 20.54 8.61
CA GLY A 392 5.65 21.28 7.36
C GLY A 392 6.91 22.14 7.22
N ARG A 393 7.84 22.08 8.18
CA ARG A 393 9.20 22.64 8.03
C ARG A 393 10.15 21.67 7.35
N GLU A 394 9.84 20.39 7.43
CA GLU A 394 10.63 19.28 6.94
C GLU A 394 10.48 19.17 5.42
N SER A 395 11.37 19.79 4.66
CA SER A 395 11.53 19.48 3.23
C SER A 395 13.00 19.26 2.95
N ARG A 396 13.36 18.00 2.74
CA ARG A 396 14.68 17.63 2.22
C ARG A 396 14.51 17.24 0.76
N ALA A 397 15.39 17.76 -0.10
CA ALA A 397 15.49 17.32 -1.49
C ALA A 397 16.20 15.96 -1.53
N ASP A 398 15.58 14.94 -0.92
CA ASP A 398 16.15 13.60 -0.80
C ASP A 398 16.17 12.86 -2.15
N TRP A 399 15.34 13.25 -3.11
CA TRP A 399 15.35 12.64 -4.43
C TRP A 399 14.83 13.57 -5.52
N ASP A 400 15.23 13.30 -6.76
CA ASP A 400 14.75 13.99 -7.96
C ASP A 400 14.74 13.03 -9.16
N PHE A 401 14.14 13.43 -10.27
CA PHE A 401 14.35 12.73 -11.55
C PHE A 401 15.67 13.19 -12.19
N VAL A 402 16.31 12.31 -12.96
CA VAL A 402 17.41 12.73 -13.84
C VAL A 402 16.82 13.66 -14.90
N PRO A 403 17.40 14.85 -15.16
CA PRO A 403 16.86 15.75 -16.16
C PRO A 403 16.79 15.12 -17.55
N MET A 404 15.67 15.31 -18.26
CA MET A 404 15.44 14.79 -19.60
C MET A 404 14.97 15.90 -20.55
N PRO A 405 15.87 16.76 -21.06
CA PRO A 405 15.51 17.93 -21.86
C PRO A 405 14.54 17.61 -23.00
N GLY A 406 13.49 18.44 -23.13
CA GLY A 406 12.44 18.25 -24.15
C GLY A 406 11.46 17.12 -23.85
N THR A 407 11.57 16.45 -22.70
CA THR A 407 10.68 15.34 -22.30
C THR A 407 9.63 15.83 -21.31
N ALA A 408 8.40 15.37 -21.49
CA ALA A 408 7.36 15.53 -20.49
C ALA A 408 6.51 14.27 -20.37
N ALA A 409 5.93 14.07 -19.19
CA ALA A 409 5.02 12.97 -18.92
C ALA A 409 3.80 13.47 -18.16
N TRP A 410 2.67 12.81 -18.32
CA TRP A 410 1.44 13.13 -17.61
C TRP A 410 1.17 12.15 -16.47
N PHE A 411 0.56 12.65 -15.41
CA PHE A 411 0.05 11.86 -14.29
C PHE A 411 -1.27 12.44 -13.82
N ASP A 412 -2.11 11.60 -13.20
CA ASP A 412 -3.39 12.01 -12.65
C ASP A 412 -3.24 12.22 -11.13
N SER A 413 -3.77 13.32 -10.61
CA SER A 413 -3.85 13.62 -9.18
C SER A 413 -5.24 14.16 -8.81
N GLY A 414 -5.53 14.32 -7.52
CA GLY A 414 -6.80 14.85 -7.05
C GLY A 414 -7.02 16.30 -7.50
N PRO A 415 -8.27 16.75 -7.69
CA PRO A 415 -8.56 18.13 -8.10
C PRO A 415 -8.04 19.18 -7.10
N GLY A 416 -7.87 18.82 -5.81
CA GLY A 416 -7.25 19.67 -4.80
C GLY A 416 -5.80 20.07 -5.12
N ALA A 417 -5.09 19.30 -5.96
CA ALA A 417 -3.72 19.57 -6.39
C ALA A 417 -3.55 20.94 -7.07
N LEU A 418 -4.62 21.49 -7.67
CA LEU A 418 -4.61 22.82 -8.30
C LEU A 418 -4.25 23.93 -7.30
N ALA A 419 -4.62 23.78 -6.03
CA ALA A 419 -4.30 24.73 -4.97
C ALA A 419 -2.81 24.70 -4.55
N HIS A 420 -2.06 23.66 -4.98
CA HIS A 420 -0.70 23.37 -4.51
C HIS A 420 0.39 23.54 -5.58
N LEU A 421 0.04 23.98 -6.80
CA LEU A 421 0.98 24.09 -7.94
C LEU A 421 2.18 25.03 -7.70
N GLY A 422 2.08 25.99 -6.79
CA GLY A 422 3.17 26.90 -6.40
C GLY A 422 3.90 26.52 -5.11
N ALA A 423 3.38 25.56 -4.34
CA ALA A 423 3.99 25.16 -3.08
C ALA A 423 5.26 24.35 -3.38
N GLY A 424 6.45 24.85 -3.00
CA GLY A 424 7.74 24.18 -3.16
C GLY A 424 8.28 24.10 -4.60
N ALA A 425 7.98 25.11 -5.43
CA ALA A 425 8.79 25.38 -6.62
C ALA A 425 10.26 25.59 -6.20
N LYS A 426 11.21 25.06 -6.98
CA LYS A 426 12.65 25.39 -6.82
C LYS A 426 12.76 26.92 -6.85
N ALA A 427 13.46 27.51 -5.89
CA ALA A 427 13.58 28.95 -5.74
C ALA A 427 13.94 29.62 -7.08
N GLU A 428 13.29 30.75 -7.38
CA GLU A 428 13.56 31.56 -8.56
C GLU A 428 15.06 31.89 -8.62
N GLY A 429 15.75 31.35 -9.62
CA GLY A 429 17.21 31.47 -9.79
C GLY A 429 17.93 30.22 -10.32
N GLN A 430 17.29 29.04 -10.33
CA GLN A 430 17.83 27.79 -10.88
C GLN A 430 16.89 27.12 -11.92
N ALA A 431 16.08 27.91 -12.62
CA ALA A 431 15.04 27.39 -13.51
C ALA A 431 15.62 26.86 -14.84
N GLY A 432 15.93 25.56 -14.89
CA GLY A 432 15.62 24.76 -16.07
C GLY A 432 14.13 24.41 -16.07
N GLU A 433 13.57 23.97 -17.21
CA GLU A 433 12.18 23.51 -17.30
C GLU A 433 11.88 22.25 -16.44
N SER A 434 12.92 21.52 -16.04
CA SER A 434 12.87 20.27 -15.28
C SER A 434 12.28 20.43 -13.89
N GLY A 435 11.26 19.62 -13.56
CA GLY A 435 10.52 19.64 -12.30
C GLY A 435 9.27 20.53 -12.32
N ARG A 436 8.97 21.22 -13.43
CA ARG A 436 7.76 22.04 -13.55
C ARG A 436 6.52 21.17 -13.72
N ILE A 437 5.49 21.44 -12.91
CA ILE A 437 4.18 20.79 -12.99
C ILE A 437 3.16 21.79 -13.54
N GLU A 438 2.44 21.40 -14.59
CA GLU A 438 1.42 22.21 -15.26
C GLU A 438 0.08 21.46 -15.29
N PRO A 439 -1.06 22.09 -14.98
CA PRO A 439 -2.36 21.45 -15.14
C PRO A 439 -2.70 21.25 -16.62
N ILE A 440 -3.27 20.10 -16.97
CA ILE A 440 -3.80 19.80 -18.31
C ILE A 440 -5.33 19.93 -18.33
N GLY A 441 -6.03 19.28 -17.39
CA GLY A 441 -7.48 19.28 -17.35
C GLY A 441 -8.08 18.07 -16.60
N PRO A 442 -9.42 17.91 -16.60
CA PRO A 442 -10.09 16.77 -15.97
C PRO A 442 -9.64 15.41 -16.53
N ALA A 443 -9.64 14.39 -15.67
CA ALA A 443 -9.24 13.02 -16.00
C ALA A 443 -10.29 12.00 -15.51
N PRO A 444 -10.28 10.75 -16.04
CA PRO A 444 -11.26 9.72 -15.66
C PRO A 444 -11.32 9.47 -14.15
N GLY A 445 -12.52 9.18 -13.63
CA GLY A 445 -12.73 8.87 -12.21
C GLY A 445 -12.69 10.08 -11.28
N GLY A 446 -12.91 11.30 -11.79
CA GLY A 446 -12.95 12.54 -11.01
C GLY A 446 -11.56 13.10 -10.67
N PHE A 447 -10.50 12.57 -11.28
CA PHE A 447 -9.14 13.08 -11.15
C PHE A 447 -8.91 14.31 -12.02
N HIS A 448 -7.76 14.96 -11.84
CA HIS A 448 -7.23 16.00 -12.70
C HIS A 448 -5.85 15.58 -13.22
N ARG A 449 -5.58 15.82 -14.50
CA ARG A 449 -4.33 15.47 -15.16
C ARG A 449 -3.35 16.62 -15.11
N PHE A 450 -2.09 16.30 -14.83
CA PHE A 450 -0.97 17.23 -14.77
C PHE A 450 0.15 16.76 -15.69
N ARG A 451 0.92 17.71 -16.23
CA ARG A 451 2.15 17.47 -16.98
C ARG A 451 3.35 17.79 -16.08
N LEU A 452 4.28 16.85 -15.99
CA LEU A 452 5.61 17.06 -15.42
C LEU A 452 6.61 17.22 -16.57
N ARG A 453 7.36 18.33 -16.58
CA ARG A 453 8.54 18.52 -17.44
C ARG A 453 9.76 17.95 -16.74
N LEU A 454 10.56 17.17 -17.44
CA LEU A 454 11.71 16.45 -16.90
C LEU A 454 13.03 17.07 -17.30
#